data_AF-A0A928U0L1-F1
#
_entry.id   AF-A0A928U0L1-F1
#
_cell.length_a   1.000
_cell.length_b   1.000
_cell.length_c   1.000
_cell.angle_alpha   90.00
_cell.angle_beta   90.00
_cell.angle_gamma   90.00
#
_symmetry.space_group_name_H-M   'P 1'
#
loop_
_entity.id
_entity.type
_entity.pdbx_description
1 polymer ?
#
loop_
_entity_poly.entity_id
_entity_poly.type
_entity_poly.pdbx_seq_one_letter_code
_entity_poly.pdbx_strand_id
1 'polypeptide(L)'
;MKHKPPMIVRVIVILVVVVLAGYWFLVVRGAEGNGRLTASGTIEATDVVIAPEQGGRVVKVLVAAGDSVTAGQPLVQLDTTLLAGQLAQAQAQLAAAQANYALLEAGPTAAQLSAAETAVTRAQAQLDAVTEQRDEVETQLADVEEQIADLQSQIAETTAQLQGAQATLQGTGAAEAQTAVTQFQSALAGLNTQLAMAQQLQTALTSQLRLLNSQITVAESGADAAQAQLDLLAAGARSEQLEAAQAQVDAAQATLNLLETQIARQTLTAPVDGVVLARAVQPGEVAMPGAALLVIGELSNLVISVFVPEDRYGRIQLGQEATITVDAFPDETFTGTVRRIADRAEFTPRNVQTAEGRASTVFAIELAISDGAGKLKPGMPADVDFGE
;
A
#
# COMPACT_ATOMS: atom_id res chain seq x y z
N MET A 1 62.97 -93.78 -46.19
CA MET A 1 62.66 -92.98 -47.40
C MET A 1 61.48 -92.06 -47.08
N LYS A 2 61.68 -90.73 -47.01
CA LYS A 2 60.60 -89.75 -46.80
C LYS A 2 59.99 -89.40 -48.16
N HIS A 3 58.74 -89.81 -48.42
CA HIS A 3 58.00 -89.37 -49.60
C HIS A 3 57.64 -87.88 -49.45
N LYS A 4 58.24 -87.03 -50.29
CA LYS A 4 57.80 -85.65 -50.48
C LYS A 4 56.43 -85.67 -51.17
N PRO A 5 55.38 -85.01 -50.63
CA PRO A 5 54.10 -84.92 -51.32
C PRO A 5 54.22 -84.12 -52.62
N PRO A 6 53.44 -84.46 -53.66
CA PRO A 6 53.54 -83.86 -54.98
C PRO A 6 53.25 -82.35 -54.95
N MET A 7 54.03 -81.59 -55.72
CA MET A 7 54.05 -80.11 -55.78
C MET A 7 52.65 -79.48 -55.97
N ILE A 8 51.73 -80.20 -56.62
CA ILE A 8 50.35 -79.79 -56.91
C ILE A 8 49.53 -79.55 -55.62
N VAL A 9 49.72 -80.36 -54.57
CA VAL A 9 48.93 -80.23 -53.32
C VAL A 9 49.26 -78.93 -52.57
N ARG A 10 50.51 -78.46 -52.66
CA ARG A 10 50.93 -77.20 -52.02
C ARG A 10 50.32 -75.98 -52.71
N VAL A 11 50.18 -76.01 -54.03
CA VAL A 11 49.59 -74.91 -54.80
C VAL A 11 48.10 -74.76 -54.48
N ILE A 12 47.37 -75.88 -54.35
CA ILE A 12 45.93 -75.86 -54.02
C ILE A 12 45.68 -75.30 -52.62
N VAL A 13 46.48 -75.69 -51.62
CA VAL A 13 46.32 -75.17 -50.24
C VAL A 13 46.59 -73.68 -50.17
N ILE A 14 47.61 -73.17 -50.88
CA ILE A 14 47.89 -71.73 -50.92
C ILE A 14 46.74 -70.97 -51.58
N LEU A 15 46.18 -71.49 -52.67
CA LEU A 15 45.04 -70.89 -53.36
C LEU A 15 43.79 -70.82 -52.45
N VAL A 16 43.51 -71.88 -51.69
CA VAL A 16 42.39 -71.89 -50.74
C VAL A 16 42.60 -70.89 -49.61
N VAL A 17 43.81 -70.77 -49.06
CA VAL A 17 44.11 -69.79 -48.02
C VAL A 17 44.00 -68.35 -48.54
N VAL A 18 44.42 -68.07 -49.77
CA VAL A 18 44.29 -66.74 -50.38
C VAL A 18 42.83 -66.40 -50.67
N VAL A 19 42.02 -67.37 -51.12
CA VAL A 19 40.58 -67.17 -51.32
C VAL A 19 39.85 -66.98 -50.00
N LEU A 20 40.18 -67.76 -48.96
CA LEU A 20 39.59 -67.58 -47.63
C LEU A 20 40.03 -66.28 -46.97
N ALA A 21 41.30 -65.87 -47.12
CA ALA A 21 41.79 -64.59 -46.64
C ALA A 21 41.19 -63.41 -47.42
N GLY A 22 41.00 -63.54 -48.73
CA GLY A 22 40.32 -62.54 -49.57
C GLY A 22 38.83 -62.44 -49.26
N TYR A 23 38.17 -63.56 -49.02
CA TYR A 23 36.77 -63.61 -48.57
C TYR A 23 36.62 -63.03 -47.17
N TRP A 24 37.51 -63.37 -46.25
CA TRP A 24 37.53 -62.79 -44.90
C TRP A 24 37.82 -61.27 -44.95
N PHE A 25 38.74 -60.83 -45.79
CA PHE A 25 39.07 -59.42 -45.98
C PHE A 25 37.91 -58.63 -46.61
N LEU A 26 37.16 -59.22 -47.55
CA LEU A 26 35.98 -58.60 -48.15
C LEU A 26 34.78 -58.55 -47.21
N VAL A 27 34.58 -59.59 -46.38
CA VAL A 27 33.48 -59.64 -45.42
C VAL A 27 33.74 -58.71 -44.23
N VAL A 28 34.99 -58.54 -43.79
CA VAL A 28 35.34 -57.64 -42.66
C VAL A 28 35.32 -56.16 -43.06
N ARG A 29 35.46 -55.82 -44.34
CA ARG A 29 35.37 -54.42 -44.83
C ARG A 29 33.98 -53.95 -45.23
N GLY A 30 32.97 -54.83 -45.22
CA GLY A 30 31.63 -54.54 -45.73
C GLY A 30 30.70 -53.69 -44.84
N ALA A 31 31.19 -53.06 -43.77
CA ALA A 31 30.34 -52.36 -42.79
C ALA A 31 30.87 -50.99 -42.35
N GLU A 32 31.56 -50.25 -43.22
CA GLU A 32 31.73 -48.80 -43.03
C GLU A 32 30.50 -48.09 -43.61
N GLY A 33 29.47 -47.91 -42.78
CA GLY A 33 28.45 -46.92 -43.05
C GLY A 33 29.11 -45.53 -43.10
N ASN A 34 28.80 -44.74 -44.12
CA ASN A 34 29.26 -43.36 -44.30
C ASN A 34 29.30 -42.61 -42.95
N GLY A 35 30.41 -41.92 -42.66
CA GLY A 35 30.75 -41.32 -41.36
C GLY A 35 29.84 -40.21 -40.84
N ARG A 36 28.62 -40.05 -41.37
CA ARG A 36 27.63 -39.09 -40.87
C ARG A 36 27.00 -39.61 -39.59
N LEU A 37 27.07 -38.81 -38.54
CA LEU A 37 26.45 -39.12 -37.27
C LEU A 37 24.99 -38.68 -37.32
N THR A 38 24.08 -39.61 -37.58
CA THR A 38 22.64 -39.36 -37.53
C THR A 38 22.00 -40.02 -36.31
N ALA A 39 20.99 -39.35 -35.74
CA ALA A 39 20.19 -39.87 -34.65
C ALA A 39 18.73 -39.41 -34.80
N SER A 40 17.81 -40.34 -34.58
CA SER A 40 16.38 -40.05 -34.58
C SER A 40 15.90 -39.73 -33.16
N GLY A 41 14.96 -38.82 -33.05
CA GLY A 41 14.33 -38.45 -31.79
C GLY A 41 12.95 -37.87 -31.99
N THR A 42 12.42 -37.29 -30.92
CA THR A 42 11.12 -36.63 -30.92
C THR A 42 11.26 -35.18 -30.48
N ILE A 43 10.52 -34.30 -31.16
CA ILE A 43 10.41 -32.90 -30.77
C ILE A 43 9.53 -32.83 -29.52
N GLU A 44 10.03 -32.17 -28.49
CA GLU A 44 9.35 -31.93 -27.23
C GLU A 44 9.23 -30.41 -27.01
N ALA A 45 8.14 -29.97 -26.41
CA ALA A 45 8.02 -28.61 -25.91
C ALA A 45 8.40 -28.58 -24.44
N THR A 46 8.80 -27.41 -23.96
CA THR A 46 8.91 -27.17 -22.52
C THR A 46 7.50 -27.07 -21.94
N ASP A 47 7.20 -27.94 -20.97
CA ASP A 47 5.91 -27.95 -20.29
C ASP A 47 5.84 -26.83 -19.24
N VAL A 48 4.90 -25.91 -19.42
CA VAL A 48 4.57 -24.86 -18.48
C VAL A 48 3.26 -25.22 -17.77
N VAL A 49 3.37 -25.55 -16.48
CA VAL A 49 2.23 -25.91 -15.65
C VAL A 49 1.54 -24.66 -15.14
N ILE A 50 0.25 -24.52 -15.45
CA ILE A 50 -0.59 -23.45 -14.96
C ILE A 50 -1.33 -23.93 -13.72
N ALA A 51 -0.97 -23.35 -12.59
CA ALA A 51 -1.53 -23.65 -11.28
C ALA A 51 -1.95 -22.35 -10.59
N PRO A 52 -3.04 -22.37 -9.80
CA PRO A 52 -3.47 -21.21 -9.08
C PRO A 52 -2.60 -21.02 -7.83
N GLU A 53 -2.30 -19.78 -7.50
CA GLU A 53 -1.60 -19.47 -6.25
C GLU A 53 -2.52 -19.60 -5.03
N GLN A 54 -3.82 -19.40 -5.23
CA GLN A 54 -4.85 -19.49 -4.19
C GLN A 54 -5.96 -20.44 -4.64
N GLY A 55 -6.54 -21.17 -3.68
CA GLY A 55 -7.61 -22.12 -3.98
C GLY A 55 -8.92 -21.42 -4.30
N GLY A 56 -9.75 -22.05 -5.11
CA GLY A 56 -11.04 -21.48 -5.51
C GLY A 56 -11.86 -22.45 -6.34
N ARG A 57 -13.17 -22.19 -6.42
CA ARG A 57 -14.05 -22.95 -7.32
C ARG A 57 -13.83 -22.46 -8.75
N VAL A 58 -13.61 -23.38 -9.69
CA VAL A 58 -13.51 -23.05 -11.11
C VAL A 58 -14.89 -22.68 -11.65
N VAL A 59 -15.06 -21.44 -12.10
CA VAL A 59 -16.32 -20.98 -12.71
C VAL A 59 -16.31 -21.25 -14.20
N LYS A 60 -15.19 -20.96 -14.87
CA LYS A 60 -15.01 -21.17 -16.30
C LYS A 60 -13.60 -21.64 -16.63
N VAL A 61 -13.53 -22.53 -17.62
CA VAL A 61 -12.30 -22.83 -18.35
C VAL A 61 -12.53 -22.36 -19.78
N LEU A 62 -11.68 -21.43 -20.24
CA LEU A 62 -11.85 -20.68 -21.49
C LEU A 62 -11.17 -21.35 -22.68
N VAL A 63 -10.40 -22.41 -22.44
CA VAL A 63 -9.60 -23.11 -23.45
C VAL A 63 -9.79 -24.64 -23.36
N ALA A 64 -9.57 -25.31 -24.48
CA ALA A 64 -9.55 -26.77 -24.60
C ALA A 64 -8.14 -27.27 -24.92
N ALA A 65 -7.91 -28.58 -24.72
CA ALA A 65 -6.67 -29.21 -25.16
C ALA A 65 -6.56 -29.14 -26.69
N GLY A 66 -5.39 -28.76 -27.19
CA GLY A 66 -5.11 -28.50 -28.60
C GLY A 66 -5.24 -27.03 -29.02
N ASP A 67 -5.84 -26.16 -28.19
CA ASP A 67 -5.97 -24.74 -28.51
C ASP A 67 -4.60 -24.04 -28.43
N SER A 68 -4.35 -23.14 -29.38
CA SER A 68 -3.21 -22.22 -29.31
C SER A 68 -3.57 -21.02 -28.43
N VAL A 69 -2.64 -20.62 -27.56
CA VAL A 69 -2.81 -19.53 -26.61
C VAL A 69 -1.66 -18.54 -26.73
N THR A 70 -1.94 -17.28 -26.42
CA THR A 70 -0.96 -16.18 -26.41
C THR A 70 -0.67 -15.72 -24.98
N ALA A 71 0.52 -15.20 -24.72
CA ALA A 71 0.91 -14.66 -23.42
C ALA A 71 -0.08 -13.57 -22.97
N GLY A 72 -0.53 -13.66 -21.71
CA GLY A 72 -1.57 -12.81 -21.12
C GLY A 72 -3.01 -13.26 -21.39
N GLN A 73 -3.24 -14.24 -22.26
CA GLN A 73 -4.59 -14.73 -22.56
C GLN A 73 -5.22 -15.40 -21.33
N PRO A 74 -6.45 -15.02 -20.92
CA PRO A 74 -7.17 -15.69 -19.85
C PRO A 74 -7.49 -17.15 -20.18
N LEU A 75 -7.22 -18.06 -19.24
CA LEU A 75 -7.37 -19.50 -19.41
C LEU A 75 -8.42 -20.09 -18.47
N VAL A 76 -8.35 -19.73 -17.19
CA VAL A 76 -9.23 -20.24 -16.13
C VAL A 76 -9.69 -19.08 -15.27
N GLN A 77 -10.97 -19.06 -14.95
CA GLN A 77 -11.56 -18.10 -14.01
C GLN A 77 -12.06 -18.84 -12.77
N LEU A 78 -11.52 -18.45 -11.61
CA LEU A 78 -11.98 -18.90 -10.31
C LEU A 78 -13.08 -17.97 -9.78
N ASP A 79 -13.84 -18.46 -8.80
CA ASP A 79 -14.96 -17.73 -8.19
C ASP A 79 -14.46 -16.53 -7.38
N THR A 80 -14.85 -15.33 -7.79
CA THR A 80 -14.49 -14.07 -7.13
C THR A 80 -15.63 -13.48 -6.31
N THR A 81 -16.78 -14.15 -6.16
CA THR A 81 -17.98 -13.57 -5.53
C THR A 81 -17.73 -13.07 -4.11
N LEU A 82 -17.04 -13.86 -3.27
CA LEU A 82 -16.64 -13.46 -1.93
C LEU A 82 -15.69 -12.26 -1.94
N LEU A 83 -14.65 -12.32 -2.79
CA LEU A 83 -13.65 -11.26 -2.90
C LEU A 83 -14.27 -9.96 -3.42
N ALA A 84 -15.24 -10.02 -4.33
CA ALA A 84 -15.97 -8.85 -4.82
C ALA A 84 -16.79 -8.20 -3.71
N GLY A 85 -17.40 -8.99 -2.82
CA GLY A 85 -18.06 -8.48 -1.62
C GLY A 85 -17.08 -7.80 -0.65
N GLN A 86 -15.91 -8.40 -0.42
CA GLN A 86 -14.84 -7.81 0.39
C GLN A 86 -14.27 -6.54 -0.24
N LEU A 87 -14.12 -6.50 -1.57
CA LEU A 87 -13.68 -5.31 -2.31
C LEU A 87 -14.67 -4.17 -2.12
N ALA A 88 -15.96 -4.42 -2.29
CA ALA A 88 -17.00 -3.41 -2.05
C ALA A 88 -16.97 -2.87 -0.61
N GLN A 89 -16.71 -3.74 0.37
CA GLN A 89 -16.53 -3.34 1.76
C GLN A 89 -15.28 -2.46 1.94
N ALA A 90 -14.15 -2.82 1.34
CA ALA A 90 -12.91 -2.04 1.41
C ALA A 90 -13.04 -0.67 0.71
N GLN A 91 -13.76 -0.61 -0.41
CA GLN A 91 -14.09 0.65 -1.09
C GLN A 91 -14.92 1.58 -0.20
N ALA A 92 -15.92 1.03 0.50
CA ALA A 92 -16.71 1.80 1.46
C ALA A 92 -15.87 2.29 2.64
N GLN A 93 -14.92 1.48 3.14
CA GLN A 93 -14.00 1.88 4.20
C GLN A 93 -13.06 3.00 3.76
N LEU A 94 -12.50 2.91 2.55
CA LEU A 94 -11.69 3.98 1.97
C LEU A 94 -12.50 5.27 1.83
N ALA A 95 -13.72 5.20 1.29
CA ALA A 95 -14.58 6.36 1.15
C ALA A 95 -14.91 7.00 2.51
N ALA A 96 -15.16 6.20 3.54
CA ALA A 96 -15.38 6.68 4.90
C ALA A 96 -14.13 7.36 5.49
N ALA A 97 -12.95 6.78 5.30
CA ALA A 97 -11.68 7.37 5.75
C ALA A 97 -11.39 8.70 5.04
N GLN A 98 -11.62 8.76 3.72
CA GLN A 98 -11.46 9.98 2.93
C GLN A 98 -12.44 11.07 3.37
N ALA A 99 -13.69 10.72 3.62
CA ALA A 99 -14.69 11.66 4.12
C ALA A 99 -14.30 12.21 5.50
N ASN A 100 -13.75 11.36 6.38
CA ASN A 100 -13.26 11.80 7.69
C ASN A 100 -12.05 12.73 7.57
N TYR A 101 -11.08 12.42 6.71
CA TYR A 101 -9.94 13.31 6.42
C TYR A 101 -10.42 14.66 5.87
N ALA A 102 -11.30 14.65 4.86
CA ALA A 102 -11.84 15.87 4.27
C ALA A 102 -12.61 16.73 5.26
N LEU A 103 -13.34 16.12 6.21
CA LEU A 103 -14.02 16.84 7.28
C LEU A 103 -13.02 17.55 8.22
N LEU A 104 -11.92 16.88 8.57
CA LEU A 104 -10.88 17.46 9.42
C LEU A 104 -10.12 18.58 8.70
N GLU A 105 -9.83 18.40 7.40
CA GLU A 105 -9.16 19.38 6.55
C GLU A 105 -10.02 20.62 6.30
N ALA A 106 -11.33 20.45 6.08
CA ALA A 106 -12.27 21.56 5.91
C ALA A 106 -12.39 22.43 7.17
N GLY A 107 -12.11 21.86 8.35
CA GLY A 107 -12.12 22.58 9.62
C GLY A 107 -13.53 23.08 10.00
N PRO A 108 -13.61 24.17 10.79
CA PRO A 108 -14.88 24.73 11.23
C PRO A 108 -15.67 25.35 10.08
N THR A 109 -16.98 25.21 10.15
CA THR A 109 -17.88 25.89 9.21
C THR A 109 -17.94 27.39 9.49
N ALA A 110 -18.24 28.19 8.46
CA ALA A 110 -18.46 29.63 8.61
C ALA A 110 -19.55 29.97 9.64
N ALA A 111 -20.59 29.13 9.76
CA ALA A 111 -21.64 29.29 10.76
C ALA A 111 -21.12 29.10 12.19
N GLN A 112 -20.19 28.15 12.42
CA GLN A 112 -19.56 27.95 13.72
C GLN A 112 -18.64 29.11 14.09
N LEU A 113 -17.82 29.60 13.14
CA LEU A 113 -16.95 30.76 13.35
C LEU A 113 -17.77 32.01 13.68
N SER A 114 -18.81 32.32 12.90
CA SER A 114 -19.68 33.46 13.15
C SER A 114 -20.40 33.39 14.50
N ALA A 115 -20.83 32.19 14.93
CA ALA A 115 -21.43 32.01 16.24
C ALA A 115 -20.42 32.27 17.38
N ALA A 116 -19.16 31.84 17.20
CA ALA A 116 -18.08 32.10 18.16
C ALA A 116 -17.68 33.58 18.20
N GLU A 117 -17.56 34.25 17.05
CA GLU A 117 -17.34 35.71 16.95
C GLU A 117 -18.46 36.51 17.64
N THR A 118 -19.71 36.08 17.46
CA THR A 118 -20.86 36.69 18.15
C THR A 118 -20.76 36.49 19.68
N ALA A 119 -20.25 35.36 20.14
CA ALA A 119 -20.03 35.10 21.56
C ALA A 119 -18.95 36.02 22.14
N VAL A 120 -17.84 36.22 21.42
CA VAL A 120 -16.79 37.20 21.77
C VAL A 120 -17.37 38.60 21.85
N THR A 121 -18.09 39.03 20.82
CA THR A 121 -18.72 40.36 20.77
C THR A 121 -19.67 40.58 21.94
N ARG A 122 -20.48 39.58 22.29
CA ARG A 122 -21.38 39.65 23.45
C ARG A 122 -20.61 39.76 24.78
N ALA A 123 -19.54 39.00 24.93
CA ALA A 123 -18.73 39.03 26.15
C ALA A 123 -18.01 40.38 26.33
N GLN A 124 -17.47 40.93 25.24
CA GLN A 124 -16.88 42.28 25.22
C GLN A 124 -17.91 43.36 25.55
N ALA A 125 -19.10 43.32 24.94
CA ALA A 125 -20.17 44.27 25.25
C ALA A 125 -20.60 44.21 26.73
N GLN A 126 -20.56 43.03 27.37
CA GLN A 126 -20.84 42.89 28.79
C GLN A 126 -19.72 43.50 29.65
N LEU A 127 -18.46 43.33 29.27
CA LEU A 127 -17.32 43.96 29.94
C LEU A 127 -17.41 45.49 29.85
N ASP A 128 -17.66 46.01 28.65
CA ASP A 128 -17.79 47.44 28.41
C ASP A 128 -18.93 48.05 29.26
N ALA A 129 -20.09 47.39 29.30
CA ALA A 129 -21.24 47.86 30.08
C ALA A 129 -20.95 47.93 31.60
N VAL A 130 -20.23 46.95 32.16
CA VAL A 130 -19.87 46.97 33.59
C VAL A 130 -18.77 47.99 33.87
N THR A 131 -17.85 48.18 32.92
CA THR A 131 -16.78 49.19 32.98
C THR A 131 -17.38 50.60 33.00
N GLU A 132 -18.35 50.87 32.13
CA GLU A 132 -19.08 52.15 32.09
C GLU A 132 -19.83 52.40 33.40
N GLN A 133 -20.54 51.40 33.94
CA GLN A 133 -21.20 51.51 35.25
C GLN A 133 -20.21 51.79 36.39
N ARG A 134 -19.01 51.22 36.34
CA ARG A 134 -17.94 51.48 37.32
C ARG A 134 -17.44 52.91 37.22
N ASP A 135 -17.24 53.42 36.01
CA ASP A 135 -16.80 54.81 35.76
C ASP A 135 -17.85 55.82 36.24
N GLU A 136 -19.13 55.54 36.03
CA GLU A 136 -20.24 56.37 36.54
C GLU A 136 -20.25 56.44 38.08
N VAL A 137 -20.10 55.29 38.76
CA VAL A 137 -20.08 55.24 40.23
C VAL A 137 -18.82 55.88 40.79
N GLU A 138 -17.67 55.74 40.10
CA GLU A 138 -16.41 56.39 40.48
C GLU A 138 -16.54 57.91 40.42
N THR A 139 -17.18 58.44 39.38
CA THR A 139 -17.47 59.87 39.25
C THR A 139 -18.40 60.35 40.38
N GLN A 140 -19.48 59.62 40.68
CA GLN A 140 -20.38 59.95 41.80
C GLN A 140 -19.67 59.92 43.15
N LEU A 141 -18.72 59.00 43.35
CA LEU A 141 -17.94 58.93 44.57
C LEU A 141 -17.05 60.17 44.71
N ALA A 142 -16.38 60.60 43.64
CA ALA A 142 -15.55 61.80 43.64
C ALA A 142 -16.37 63.07 43.99
N ASP A 143 -17.58 63.21 43.42
CA ASP A 143 -18.48 64.33 43.72
C ASP A 143 -18.91 64.35 45.21
N VAL A 144 -19.15 63.17 45.80
CA VAL A 144 -19.49 63.04 47.23
C VAL A 144 -18.29 63.33 48.12
N GLU A 145 -17.09 62.92 47.73
CA GLU A 145 -15.85 63.21 48.45
C GLU A 145 -15.56 64.71 48.49
N GLU A 146 -15.80 65.42 47.39
CA GLU A 146 -15.72 66.88 47.33
C GLU A 146 -16.75 67.54 48.27
N GLN A 147 -18.01 67.11 48.23
CA GLN A 147 -19.06 67.61 49.15
C GLN A 147 -18.71 67.39 50.62
N ILE A 148 -18.11 66.25 50.97
CA ILE A 148 -17.65 65.96 52.33
C ILE A 148 -16.55 66.94 52.74
N ALA A 149 -15.57 67.22 51.87
CA ALA A 149 -14.50 68.17 52.14
C ALA A 149 -15.06 69.60 52.37
N ASP A 150 -16.02 70.02 51.56
CA ASP A 150 -16.70 71.32 51.71
C ASP A 150 -17.49 71.41 53.02
N LEU A 151 -18.25 70.37 53.37
CA LEU A 151 -18.98 70.31 54.64
C LEU A 151 -18.03 70.36 55.85
N GLN A 152 -16.90 69.66 55.78
CA GLN A 152 -15.87 69.70 56.82
C GLN A 152 -15.29 71.11 56.99
N SER A 153 -15.05 71.83 55.89
CA SER A 153 -14.61 73.23 55.89
C SER A 153 -15.65 74.14 56.56
N GLN A 154 -16.93 74.02 56.20
CA GLN A 154 -18.03 74.80 56.81
C GLN A 154 -18.21 74.50 58.30
N ILE A 155 -18.07 73.23 58.71
CA ILE A 155 -18.09 72.83 60.12
C ILE A 155 -16.94 73.48 60.87
N ALA A 156 -15.72 73.46 60.31
CA ALA A 156 -14.56 74.08 60.94
C ALA A 156 -14.75 75.60 61.12
N GLU A 157 -15.27 76.30 60.10
CA GLU A 157 -15.59 77.72 60.17
C GLU A 157 -16.67 78.02 61.22
N THR A 158 -17.79 77.30 61.19
CA THR A 158 -18.89 77.47 62.14
C THR A 158 -18.44 77.16 63.56
N THR A 159 -17.55 76.18 63.73
CA THR A 159 -16.95 75.86 65.05
C THR A 159 -16.12 77.03 65.57
N ALA A 160 -15.32 77.68 64.72
CA ALA A 160 -14.56 78.86 65.09
C ALA A 160 -15.47 80.05 65.46
N GLN A 161 -16.56 80.28 64.70
CA GLN A 161 -17.55 81.32 64.99
C GLN A 161 -18.28 81.07 66.33
N LEU A 162 -18.66 79.81 66.60
CA LEU A 162 -19.26 79.40 67.87
C LEU A 162 -18.32 79.68 69.05
N GLN A 163 -17.04 79.35 68.93
CA GLN A 163 -16.04 79.63 69.97
C GLN A 163 -15.91 81.15 70.23
N GLY A 164 -15.91 81.97 69.18
CA GLY A 164 -15.90 83.43 69.32
C GLY A 164 -17.15 83.99 70.01
N ALA A 165 -18.33 83.45 69.67
CA ALA A 165 -19.59 83.82 70.32
C ALA A 165 -19.64 83.40 71.80
N GLN A 166 -19.12 82.20 72.13
CA GLN A 166 -18.99 81.72 73.51
C GLN A 166 -18.05 82.58 74.35
N ALA A 167 -16.90 83.00 73.78
CA ALA A 167 -15.98 83.91 74.46
C ALA A 167 -16.63 85.26 74.75
N THR A 168 -17.45 85.78 73.82
CA THR A 168 -18.19 87.04 74.00
C THR A 168 -19.25 86.93 75.10
N LEU A 169 -20.01 85.82 75.13
CA LEU A 169 -21.00 85.52 76.16
C LEU A 169 -20.38 85.51 77.57
N GLN A 170 -19.22 84.87 77.74
CA GLN A 170 -18.51 84.83 79.03
C GLN A 170 -18.04 86.21 79.51
N GLY A 171 -17.73 87.13 78.58
CA GLY A 171 -17.26 88.47 78.90
C GLY A 171 -18.36 89.48 79.22
N THR A 172 -19.50 89.45 78.52
CA THR A 172 -20.53 90.50 78.62
C THR A 172 -21.87 90.03 79.22
N GLY A 173 -22.17 88.72 79.23
CA GLY A 173 -23.44 88.19 79.74
C GLY A 173 -24.69 88.63 78.95
N ALA A 174 -24.52 89.18 77.75
CA ALA A 174 -25.61 89.73 76.95
C ALA A 174 -26.54 88.64 76.39
N ALA A 175 -27.86 88.89 76.42
CA ALA A 175 -28.86 87.99 75.86
C ALA A 175 -28.66 87.70 74.36
N GLU A 176 -28.15 88.68 73.61
CA GLU A 176 -27.82 88.55 72.18
C GLU A 176 -26.72 87.51 71.92
N ALA A 177 -25.69 87.48 72.76
CA ALA A 177 -24.61 86.49 72.67
C ALA A 177 -25.12 85.08 72.96
N GLN A 178 -26.12 84.93 73.86
CA GLN A 178 -26.75 83.65 74.15
C GLN A 178 -27.53 83.14 72.94
N THR A 179 -28.28 84.02 72.26
CA THR A 179 -29.00 83.68 71.03
C THR A 179 -28.04 83.26 69.92
N ALA A 180 -26.92 83.96 69.73
CA ALA A 180 -25.90 83.61 68.74
C ALA A 180 -25.28 82.23 68.99
N VAL A 181 -24.96 81.91 70.26
CA VAL A 181 -24.45 80.58 70.64
C VAL A 181 -25.46 79.48 70.27
N THR A 182 -26.74 79.65 70.62
CA THR A 182 -27.79 78.67 70.26
C THR A 182 -27.95 78.54 68.75
N GLN A 183 -27.90 79.64 67.99
CA GLN A 183 -27.97 79.60 66.52
C GLN A 183 -26.80 78.82 65.91
N PHE A 184 -25.56 79.11 66.31
CA PHE A 184 -24.39 78.38 65.80
C PHE A 184 -24.39 76.91 66.23
N GLN A 185 -24.85 76.59 67.44
CA GLN A 185 -25.02 75.19 67.87
C GLN A 185 -26.02 74.43 67.00
N SER A 186 -27.17 75.03 66.68
CA SER A 186 -28.15 74.42 65.77
C SER A 186 -27.62 74.28 64.35
N ALA A 187 -26.89 75.29 63.84
CA ALA A 187 -26.24 75.22 62.53
C ALA A 187 -25.21 74.08 62.46
N LEU A 188 -24.37 73.94 63.47
CA LEU A 188 -23.35 72.90 63.55
C LEU A 188 -23.97 71.50 63.67
N ALA A 189 -25.06 71.34 64.44
CA ALA A 189 -25.82 70.09 64.48
C ALA A 189 -26.43 69.73 63.11
N GLY A 190 -26.92 70.72 62.36
CA GLY A 190 -27.40 70.55 60.99
C GLY A 190 -26.30 70.09 60.03
N LEU A 191 -25.14 70.76 60.04
CA LEU A 191 -23.99 70.40 59.21
C LEU A 191 -23.43 69.01 59.55
N ASN A 192 -23.32 68.64 60.83
CA ASN A 192 -22.90 67.29 61.23
C ASN A 192 -23.86 66.21 60.74
N THR A 193 -25.16 66.50 60.71
CA THR A 193 -26.16 65.56 60.17
C THR A 193 -25.97 65.39 58.66
N GLN A 194 -25.72 66.48 57.92
CA GLN A 194 -25.42 66.42 56.48
C GLN A 194 -24.12 65.66 56.19
N LEU A 195 -23.07 65.90 56.98
CA LEU A 195 -21.80 65.17 56.88
C LEU A 195 -22.00 63.67 57.10
N ALA A 196 -22.75 63.28 58.13
CA ALA A 196 -23.04 61.87 58.41
C ALA A 196 -23.80 61.20 57.24
N MET A 197 -24.75 61.91 56.64
CA MET A 197 -25.48 61.42 55.46
C MET A 197 -24.54 61.24 54.25
N ALA A 198 -23.66 62.20 53.99
CA ALA A 198 -22.68 62.13 52.91
C ALA A 198 -21.67 60.97 53.12
N GLN A 199 -21.20 60.75 54.35
CA GLN A 199 -20.33 59.63 54.70
C GLN A 199 -21.02 58.26 54.53
N GLN A 200 -22.31 58.16 54.85
CA GLN A 200 -23.10 56.95 54.58
C GLN A 200 -23.20 56.67 53.09
N LEU A 201 -23.45 57.70 52.27
CA LEU A 201 -23.47 57.58 50.81
C LEU A 201 -22.10 57.16 50.25
N GLN A 202 -21.01 57.78 50.72
CA GLN A 202 -19.64 57.41 50.35
C GLN A 202 -19.35 55.92 50.61
N THR A 203 -19.76 55.43 51.79
CA THR A 203 -19.56 54.01 52.17
C THR A 203 -20.35 53.05 51.27
N ALA A 204 -21.57 53.46 50.87
CA ALA A 204 -22.41 52.70 49.96
C ALA A 204 -21.79 52.63 48.54
N LEU A 205 -21.38 53.78 47.98
CA LEU A 205 -20.73 53.86 46.67
C LEU A 205 -19.40 53.09 46.64
N THR A 206 -18.58 53.21 47.69
CA THR A 206 -17.32 52.45 47.82
C THR A 206 -17.57 50.94 47.80
N SER A 207 -18.64 50.48 48.48
CA SER A 207 -19.00 49.06 48.48
C SER A 207 -19.53 48.62 47.11
N GLN A 208 -20.26 49.49 46.41
CA GLN A 208 -20.72 49.26 45.04
C GLN A 208 -19.55 49.16 44.05
N LEU A 209 -18.55 50.06 44.12
CA LEU A 209 -17.33 49.99 43.31
C LEU A 209 -16.59 48.67 43.50
N ARG A 210 -16.48 48.18 44.74
CA ARG A 210 -15.85 46.89 45.02
C ARG A 210 -16.56 45.71 44.34
N LEU A 211 -17.90 45.75 44.31
CA LEU A 211 -18.69 44.75 43.62
C LEU A 211 -18.54 44.85 42.10
N LEU A 212 -18.54 46.08 41.54
CA LEU A 212 -18.36 46.31 40.11
C LEU A 212 -16.96 45.89 39.66
N ASN A 213 -15.90 46.21 40.40
CA ASN A 213 -14.55 45.73 40.10
C ASN A 213 -14.46 44.20 40.09
N SER A 214 -15.13 43.52 41.03
CA SER A 214 -15.24 42.05 41.00
C SER A 214 -15.99 41.56 39.75
N GLN A 215 -17.04 42.26 39.32
CA GLN A 215 -17.79 41.93 38.10
C GLN A 215 -16.97 42.16 36.84
N ILE A 216 -16.13 43.20 36.79
CA ILE A 216 -15.19 43.46 35.69
C ILE A 216 -14.26 42.26 35.55
N THR A 217 -13.62 41.80 36.63
CA THR A 217 -12.71 40.63 36.56
C THR A 217 -13.41 39.39 36.01
N VAL A 218 -14.67 39.16 36.39
CA VAL A 218 -15.48 38.06 35.86
C VAL A 218 -15.82 38.26 34.38
N ALA A 219 -16.16 39.49 33.97
CA ALA A 219 -16.48 39.83 32.59
C ALA A 219 -15.25 39.75 31.67
N GLU A 220 -14.09 40.23 32.12
CA GLU A 220 -12.78 40.10 31.46
C GLU A 220 -12.45 38.62 31.22
N SER A 221 -12.51 37.80 32.29
CA SER A 221 -12.28 36.37 32.20
C SER A 221 -13.26 35.69 31.22
N GLY A 222 -14.50 36.17 31.17
CA GLY A 222 -15.51 35.70 30.22
C GLY A 222 -15.19 36.05 28.77
N ALA A 223 -14.69 37.26 28.50
CA ALA A 223 -14.24 37.70 27.19
C ALA A 223 -13.00 36.92 26.73
N ASP A 224 -12.01 36.74 27.60
CA ASP A 224 -10.82 35.94 27.32
C ASP A 224 -11.16 34.48 27.02
N ALA A 225 -12.09 33.89 27.77
CA ALA A 225 -12.55 32.53 27.52
C ALA A 225 -13.28 32.40 26.18
N ALA A 226 -14.11 33.39 25.80
CA ALA A 226 -14.78 33.41 24.52
C ALA A 226 -13.78 33.56 23.36
N GLN A 227 -12.76 34.40 23.52
CA GLN A 227 -11.71 34.59 22.52
C GLN A 227 -10.87 33.31 22.35
N ALA A 228 -10.44 32.70 23.45
CA ALA A 228 -9.68 31.45 23.40
C ALA A 228 -10.49 30.32 22.73
N GLN A 229 -11.81 30.30 22.92
CA GLN A 229 -12.69 29.34 22.25
C GLN A 229 -12.79 29.59 20.74
N LEU A 230 -12.83 30.86 20.31
CA LEU A 230 -12.78 31.24 18.89
C LEU A 230 -11.43 30.85 18.27
N ASP A 231 -10.32 31.13 18.95
CA ASP A 231 -8.97 30.81 18.47
C ASP A 231 -8.77 29.30 18.33
N LEU A 232 -9.23 28.52 19.33
CA LEU A 232 -9.17 27.05 19.29
C LEU A 232 -10.05 26.48 18.16
N LEU A 233 -11.20 27.09 17.92
CA LEU A 233 -12.05 26.70 16.79
C LEU A 233 -11.35 27.04 15.47
N ALA A 234 -10.85 28.26 15.29
CA ALA A 234 -10.18 28.73 14.08
C ALA A 234 -8.90 27.94 13.75
N ALA A 235 -8.19 27.46 14.77
CA ALA A 235 -7.03 26.57 14.59
C ALA A 235 -7.38 25.23 13.93
N GLY A 236 -8.65 24.80 13.99
CA GLY A 236 -9.14 23.61 13.31
C GLY A 236 -8.55 22.30 13.85
N ALA A 237 -8.45 21.30 12.97
CA ALA A 237 -7.82 20.03 13.29
C ALA A 237 -6.30 20.21 13.44
N ARG A 238 -5.71 19.57 14.46
CA ARG A 238 -4.26 19.61 14.67
C ARG A 238 -3.52 18.82 13.59
N SER A 239 -2.27 19.16 13.32
CA SER A 239 -1.43 18.45 12.34
C SER A 239 -1.37 16.94 12.62
N GLU A 240 -1.25 16.54 13.88
CA GLU A 240 -1.18 15.13 14.28
C GLU A 240 -2.51 14.40 14.00
N GLN A 241 -3.65 15.10 14.07
CA GLN A 241 -4.95 14.52 13.74
C GLN A 241 -5.12 14.33 12.23
N LEU A 242 -4.65 15.30 11.43
CA LEU A 242 -4.65 15.18 9.97
C LEU A 242 -3.72 14.07 9.50
N GLU A 243 -2.51 13.96 10.05
CA GLU A 243 -1.59 12.86 9.75
C GLU A 243 -2.17 11.50 10.13
N ALA A 244 -2.80 11.38 11.30
CA ALA A 244 -3.47 10.15 11.71
C ALA A 244 -4.63 9.78 10.79
N ALA A 245 -5.42 10.76 10.34
CA ALA A 245 -6.51 10.55 9.38
C ALA A 245 -5.99 10.17 7.99
N GLN A 246 -4.92 10.80 7.52
CA GLN A 246 -4.26 10.44 6.26
C GLN A 246 -3.72 9.01 6.31
N ALA A 247 -3.07 8.63 7.42
CA ALA A 247 -2.59 7.25 7.60
C ALA A 247 -3.73 6.22 7.58
N GLN A 248 -4.94 6.58 8.01
CA GLN A 248 -6.13 5.72 7.88
C GLN A 248 -6.57 5.59 6.41
N VAL A 249 -6.53 6.68 5.63
CA VAL A 249 -6.79 6.64 4.19
C VAL A 249 -5.80 5.72 3.49
N ASP A 250 -4.51 5.87 3.78
CA ASP A 250 -3.43 5.06 3.19
C ASP A 250 -3.59 3.57 3.56
N ALA A 251 -3.93 3.26 4.80
CA ALA A 251 -4.19 1.88 5.24
C ALA A 251 -5.42 1.27 4.56
N ALA A 252 -6.49 2.04 4.39
CA ALA A 252 -7.68 1.59 3.68
C ALA A 252 -7.39 1.37 2.17
N GLN A 253 -6.60 2.26 1.56
CA GLN A 253 -6.16 2.12 0.17
C GLN A 253 -5.28 0.88 -0.02
N ALA A 254 -4.35 0.62 0.90
CA ALA A 254 -3.52 -0.57 0.86
C ALA A 254 -4.35 -1.86 0.94
N THR A 255 -5.40 -1.86 1.78
CA THR A 255 -6.35 -2.97 1.90
C THR A 255 -7.13 -3.18 0.60
N LEU A 256 -7.58 -2.09 -0.03
CA LEU A 256 -8.24 -2.13 -1.33
C LEU A 256 -7.33 -2.75 -2.40
N ASN A 257 -6.11 -2.25 -2.54
CA ASN A 257 -5.12 -2.72 -3.52
C ASN A 257 -4.80 -4.21 -3.34
N LEU A 258 -4.71 -4.67 -2.09
CA LEU A 258 -4.50 -6.09 -1.78
C LEU A 258 -5.65 -6.95 -2.33
N LEU A 259 -6.90 -6.54 -2.11
CA LEU A 259 -8.08 -7.27 -2.58
C LEU A 259 -8.19 -7.24 -4.11
N GLU A 260 -7.91 -6.11 -4.75
CA GLU A 260 -7.84 -6.03 -6.22
C GLU A 260 -6.81 -6.98 -6.80
N THR A 261 -5.63 -7.06 -6.17
CA THR A 261 -4.57 -8.00 -6.56
C THR A 261 -5.02 -9.44 -6.38
N GLN A 262 -5.69 -9.77 -5.27
CA GLN A 262 -6.22 -11.11 -5.04
C GLN A 262 -7.29 -11.49 -6.08
N ILE A 263 -8.18 -10.56 -6.45
CA ILE A 263 -9.19 -10.76 -7.50
C ILE A 263 -8.53 -10.97 -8.86
N ALA A 264 -7.53 -10.15 -9.21
CA ALA A 264 -6.80 -10.29 -10.46
C ALA A 264 -6.15 -11.69 -10.57
N ARG A 265 -5.57 -12.19 -9.48
CA ARG A 265 -4.97 -13.54 -9.40
C ARG A 265 -5.99 -14.70 -9.49
N GLN A 266 -7.29 -14.44 -9.39
CA GLN A 266 -8.33 -15.47 -9.62
C GLN A 266 -8.56 -15.75 -11.11
N THR A 267 -8.00 -14.92 -12.01
CA THR A 267 -7.95 -15.21 -13.44
C THR A 267 -6.56 -15.67 -13.81
N LEU A 268 -6.41 -16.96 -14.12
CA LEU A 268 -5.14 -17.52 -14.55
C LEU A 268 -4.95 -17.23 -16.03
N THR A 269 -3.82 -16.64 -16.37
CA THR A 269 -3.44 -16.28 -17.74
C THR A 269 -2.28 -17.13 -18.24
N ALA A 270 -2.12 -17.25 -19.55
CA ALA A 270 -0.93 -17.89 -20.14
C ALA A 270 0.31 -17.00 -19.91
N PRO A 271 1.42 -17.52 -19.36
CA PRO A 271 2.65 -16.75 -19.19
C PRO A 271 3.48 -16.66 -20.48
N VAL A 272 3.27 -17.59 -21.42
CA VAL A 272 3.98 -17.71 -22.70
C VAL A 272 3.01 -18.09 -23.82
N ASP A 273 3.42 -17.85 -25.07
CA ASP A 273 2.73 -18.37 -26.24
C ASP A 273 2.93 -19.89 -26.34
N GLY A 274 1.87 -20.63 -26.68
CA GLY A 274 1.97 -22.09 -26.72
C GLY A 274 0.68 -22.80 -27.11
N VAL A 275 0.68 -24.12 -26.92
CA VAL A 275 -0.50 -24.98 -27.14
C VAL A 275 -0.89 -25.66 -25.84
N VAL A 276 -2.17 -25.72 -25.54
CA VAL A 276 -2.68 -26.44 -24.37
C VAL A 276 -2.53 -27.95 -24.60
N LEU A 277 -1.62 -28.59 -23.91
CA LEU A 277 -1.36 -30.04 -24.02
C LEU A 277 -2.37 -30.86 -23.23
N ALA A 278 -2.68 -30.40 -22.02
CA ALA A 278 -3.60 -31.11 -21.13
C ALA A 278 -4.46 -30.13 -20.33
N ARG A 279 -5.70 -30.54 -20.09
CA ARG A 279 -6.63 -29.88 -19.18
C ARG A 279 -7.03 -30.86 -18.07
N ALA A 280 -6.64 -30.55 -16.85
CA ALA A 280 -6.83 -31.39 -15.67
C ALA A 280 -7.95 -30.89 -14.75
N VAL A 281 -8.76 -29.92 -15.17
CA VAL A 281 -9.85 -29.34 -14.36
C VAL A 281 -11.13 -29.16 -15.16
N GLN A 282 -12.27 -29.26 -14.47
CA GLN A 282 -13.60 -28.97 -15.02
C GLN A 282 -14.30 -27.80 -14.29
N PRO A 283 -15.17 -27.03 -14.99
CA PRO A 283 -16.02 -26.06 -14.33
C PRO A 283 -16.85 -26.70 -13.20
N GLY A 284 -16.90 -26.03 -12.06
CA GLY A 284 -17.56 -26.50 -10.84
C GLY A 284 -16.64 -27.20 -9.84
N GLU A 285 -15.46 -27.68 -10.27
CA GLU A 285 -14.47 -28.29 -9.37
C GLU A 285 -13.78 -27.24 -8.48
N VAL A 286 -13.22 -27.69 -7.36
CA VAL A 286 -12.44 -26.84 -6.46
C VAL A 286 -10.96 -27.06 -6.75
N ALA A 287 -10.29 -26.01 -7.20
CA ALA A 287 -8.85 -26.00 -7.42
C ALA A 287 -8.12 -25.73 -6.11
N MET A 288 -7.08 -26.51 -5.82
CA MET A 288 -6.18 -26.29 -4.69
C MET A 288 -4.99 -25.42 -5.12
N PRO A 289 -4.41 -24.61 -4.21
CA PRO A 289 -3.15 -23.91 -4.47
C PRO A 289 -2.08 -24.86 -5.00
N GLY A 290 -1.43 -24.50 -6.10
CA GLY A 290 -0.36 -25.28 -6.73
C GLY A 290 -0.83 -26.52 -7.52
N ALA A 291 -2.12 -26.83 -7.55
CA ALA A 291 -2.63 -27.93 -8.36
C ALA A 291 -2.56 -27.59 -9.86
N ALA A 292 -2.00 -28.50 -10.66
CA ALA A 292 -1.91 -28.35 -12.10
C ALA A 292 -3.32 -28.35 -12.73
N LEU A 293 -3.76 -27.21 -13.28
CA LEU A 293 -5.07 -27.09 -13.95
C LEU A 293 -4.95 -27.26 -15.46
N LEU A 294 -3.88 -26.69 -16.03
CA LEU A 294 -3.55 -26.77 -17.46
C LEU A 294 -2.04 -27.00 -17.61
N VAL A 295 -1.66 -27.64 -18.71
CA VAL A 295 -0.25 -27.74 -19.15
C VAL A 295 -0.17 -27.10 -20.52
N ILE A 296 0.72 -26.11 -20.67
CA ILE A 296 0.98 -25.42 -21.94
C ILE A 296 2.35 -25.88 -22.43
N GLY A 297 2.43 -26.36 -23.66
CA GLY A 297 3.70 -26.59 -24.34
C GLY A 297 4.16 -25.29 -24.99
N GLU A 298 5.30 -24.76 -24.54
CA GLU A 298 5.91 -23.56 -25.10
C GLU A 298 6.42 -23.82 -26.53
N LEU A 299 5.87 -23.09 -27.51
CA LEU A 299 6.24 -23.27 -28.92
C LEU A 299 7.50 -22.50 -29.33
N SER A 300 7.88 -21.49 -28.55
CA SER A 300 9.04 -20.63 -28.84
C SER A 300 10.38 -21.33 -28.58
N ASN A 301 10.38 -22.34 -27.70
CA ASN A 301 11.56 -23.05 -27.24
C ASN A 301 11.35 -24.57 -27.39
N LEU A 302 11.30 -25.03 -28.64
CA LEU A 302 11.23 -26.46 -28.94
C LEU A 302 12.60 -27.11 -28.74
N VAL A 303 12.60 -28.29 -28.14
CA VAL A 303 13.79 -29.12 -27.98
C VAL A 303 13.58 -30.45 -28.70
N ILE A 304 14.67 -31.05 -29.16
CA ILE A 304 14.65 -32.40 -29.70
C ILE A 304 15.58 -33.27 -28.87
N SER A 305 15.03 -34.37 -28.37
CA SER A 305 15.74 -35.35 -27.55
C SER A 305 16.12 -36.53 -28.44
N VAL A 306 17.40 -36.63 -28.80
CA VAL A 306 17.94 -37.75 -29.58
C VAL A 306 18.83 -38.64 -28.73
N PHE A 307 18.82 -39.94 -29.02
CA PHE A 307 19.61 -40.92 -28.28
C PHE A 307 20.79 -41.40 -29.12
N VAL A 308 22.01 -41.04 -28.71
CA VAL A 308 23.24 -41.41 -29.42
C VAL A 308 24.00 -42.49 -28.62
N PRO A 309 24.43 -43.60 -29.26
CA PRO A 309 25.25 -44.62 -28.61
C PRO A 309 26.56 -44.10 -28.01
N GLU A 310 26.99 -44.73 -26.89
CA GLU A 310 28.21 -44.38 -26.13
C GLU A 310 29.49 -44.34 -26.99
N ASP A 311 29.60 -45.21 -28.00
CA ASP A 311 30.75 -45.27 -28.89
C ASP A 311 30.84 -44.08 -29.87
N ARG A 312 29.77 -43.28 -29.99
CA ARG A 312 29.66 -42.20 -30.99
C ARG A 312 29.39 -40.80 -30.41
N TYR A 313 28.83 -40.66 -29.20
CA TYR A 313 28.51 -39.34 -28.63
C TYR A 313 29.73 -38.43 -28.42
N GLY A 314 30.94 -39.00 -28.23
CA GLY A 314 32.17 -38.22 -28.02
C GLY A 314 32.60 -37.34 -29.21
N ARG A 315 31.94 -37.47 -30.37
CA ARG A 315 32.12 -36.58 -31.53
C ARG A 315 31.26 -35.32 -31.46
N ILE A 316 30.29 -35.27 -30.55
CA ILE A 316 29.34 -34.17 -30.40
C ILE A 316 29.82 -33.21 -29.30
N GLN A 317 29.82 -31.91 -29.59
CA GLN A 317 30.21 -30.86 -28.64
C GLN A 317 29.02 -30.02 -28.20
N LEU A 318 29.05 -29.52 -26.96
CA LEU A 318 28.10 -28.52 -26.49
C LEU A 318 28.22 -27.26 -27.37
N GLY A 319 27.08 -26.73 -27.83
CA GLY A 319 27.01 -25.59 -28.74
C GLY A 319 27.19 -25.94 -30.22
N GLN A 320 27.37 -27.22 -30.59
CA GLN A 320 27.45 -27.64 -31.99
C GLN A 320 26.09 -27.47 -32.70
N GLU A 321 26.12 -26.95 -33.92
CA GLU A 321 24.95 -26.89 -34.80
C GLU A 321 24.73 -28.24 -35.49
N ALA A 322 23.47 -28.66 -35.57
CA ALA A 322 23.05 -29.86 -36.27
C ALA A 322 21.84 -29.56 -37.16
N THR A 323 21.73 -30.30 -38.26
CA THR A 323 20.60 -30.19 -39.19
C THR A 323 19.50 -31.15 -38.76
N ILE A 324 18.27 -30.66 -38.68
CA ILE A 324 17.08 -31.40 -38.27
C ILE A 324 16.16 -31.53 -39.49
N THR A 325 15.72 -32.74 -39.79
CA THR A 325 14.75 -33.04 -40.84
C THR A 325 13.54 -33.74 -40.25
N VAL A 326 12.35 -33.43 -40.76
CA VAL A 326 11.09 -34.05 -40.32
C VAL A 326 10.33 -34.58 -41.52
N ASP A 327 9.72 -35.76 -41.37
CA ASP A 327 8.95 -36.41 -42.43
C ASP A 327 7.77 -35.56 -42.93
N ALA A 328 7.23 -34.69 -42.06
CA ALA A 328 6.13 -33.80 -42.39
C ALA A 328 6.53 -32.67 -43.37
N PHE A 329 7.82 -32.34 -43.44
CA PHE A 329 8.36 -31.28 -44.30
C PHE A 329 9.66 -31.78 -44.96
N PRO A 330 9.59 -32.73 -45.92
CA PRO A 330 10.76 -33.40 -46.47
C PRO A 330 11.70 -32.48 -47.28
N ASP A 331 11.18 -31.35 -47.76
CA ASP A 331 11.94 -30.36 -48.54
C ASP A 331 12.50 -29.22 -47.67
N GLU A 332 12.26 -29.23 -46.35
CA GLU A 332 12.73 -28.20 -45.42
C GLU A 332 13.68 -28.79 -44.37
N THR A 333 14.76 -28.06 -44.09
CA THR A 333 15.72 -28.39 -43.02
C THR A 333 15.67 -27.32 -41.95
N PHE A 334 15.68 -27.74 -40.69
CA PHE A 334 15.70 -26.86 -39.53
C PHE A 334 17.06 -26.92 -38.84
N THR A 335 17.46 -25.84 -38.19
CA THR A 335 18.73 -25.78 -37.44
C THR A 335 18.47 -26.00 -35.96
N GLY A 336 19.30 -26.81 -35.32
CA GLY A 336 19.31 -26.97 -33.87
C GLY A 336 20.71 -26.87 -33.28
N THR A 337 20.81 -26.36 -32.06
CA THR A 337 22.08 -26.25 -31.33
C THR A 337 22.10 -27.19 -30.14
N VAL A 338 23.17 -27.97 -29.98
CA VAL A 338 23.35 -28.90 -28.85
C VAL A 338 23.42 -28.11 -27.54
N ARG A 339 22.39 -28.26 -26.70
CA ARG A 339 22.27 -27.54 -25.42
C ARG A 339 22.70 -28.40 -24.24
N ARG A 340 22.44 -29.70 -24.30
CA ARG A 340 22.73 -30.64 -23.21
C ARG A 340 23.14 -31.99 -23.76
N ILE A 341 24.18 -32.57 -23.17
CA ILE A 341 24.57 -33.96 -23.33
C ILE A 341 24.39 -34.59 -21.93
N ALA A 342 23.65 -35.69 -21.82
CA ALA A 342 23.38 -36.30 -20.52
C ALA A 342 24.67 -36.76 -19.82
N ASP A 343 24.80 -36.51 -18.51
CA ASP A 343 25.97 -36.94 -17.73
C ASP A 343 25.90 -38.42 -17.32
N ARG A 344 24.76 -39.08 -17.58
CA ARG A 344 24.53 -40.49 -17.27
C ARG A 344 23.93 -41.20 -18.48
N ALA A 345 24.45 -42.40 -18.69
CA ALA A 345 23.87 -43.43 -19.52
C ALA A 345 22.40 -43.70 -19.15
N GLU A 346 21.48 -43.55 -20.10
CA GLU A 346 20.08 -43.95 -19.92
C GLU A 346 19.79 -45.24 -20.71
N PHE A 347 19.00 -46.14 -20.13
CA PHE A 347 18.54 -47.33 -20.83
C PHE A 347 17.40 -46.92 -21.75
N THR A 348 17.49 -47.25 -23.05
CA THR A 348 16.49 -46.88 -24.08
C THR A 348 15.04 -46.95 -23.57
N PRO A 349 14.22 -45.89 -23.71
CA PRO A 349 12.80 -45.94 -23.39
C PRO A 349 12.12 -47.07 -24.17
N ARG A 350 11.24 -47.83 -23.50
CA ARG A 350 10.66 -49.10 -23.96
C ARG A 350 10.04 -49.05 -25.37
N ASN A 351 10.65 -49.74 -26.33
CA ASN A 351 9.98 -50.68 -27.27
C ASN A 351 11.00 -51.35 -28.21
N VAL A 352 11.56 -52.51 -27.84
CA VAL A 352 12.29 -53.34 -28.82
C VAL A 352 11.99 -54.83 -28.56
N GLN A 353 11.22 -55.44 -29.47
CA GLN A 353 11.04 -56.90 -29.55
C GLN A 353 11.99 -57.47 -30.63
N THR A 354 13.25 -57.71 -30.28
CA THR A 354 14.12 -58.69 -30.96
C THR A 354 15.14 -59.24 -29.98
N ALA A 355 15.57 -60.49 -30.19
CA ALA A 355 16.34 -61.29 -29.23
C ALA A 355 17.81 -60.87 -29.06
N GLU A 356 18.32 -59.90 -29.83
CA GLU A 356 19.73 -59.47 -29.78
C GLU A 356 19.95 -58.00 -29.37
N GLY A 357 18.89 -57.19 -29.23
CA GLY A 357 19.01 -55.74 -29.03
C GLY A 357 18.76 -55.24 -27.61
N ARG A 358 19.45 -55.78 -26.59
CA ARG A 358 19.48 -55.16 -25.25
C ARG A 358 20.91 -54.82 -24.82
N ALA A 359 21.08 -53.57 -24.38
CA ALA A 359 22.27 -52.90 -23.86
C ALA A 359 23.26 -52.33 -24.90
N SER A 360 22.82 -51.39 -25.73
CA SER A 360 23.66 -50.24 -26.05
C SER A 360 23.37 -49.14 -25.03
N THR A 361 24.40 -48.72 -24.29
CA THR A 361 24.33 -47.49 -23.51
C THR A 361 24.11 -46.33 -24.49
N VAL A 362 23.03 -45.58 -24.30
CA VAL A 362 22.77 -44.37 -25.08
C VAL A 362 22.85 -43.15 -24.16
N PHE A 363 23.33 -42.05 -24.73
CA PHE A 363 23.34 -40.75 -24.11
C PHE A 363 22.27 -39.91 -24.79
N ALA A 364 21.37 -39.34 -23.97
CA ALA A 364 20.39 -38.38 -24.45
C ALA A 364 21.12 -37.07 -24.76
N ILE A 365 20.92 -36.57 -25.98
CA ILE A 365 21.42 -35.28 -26.45
C ILE A 365 20.21 -34.43 -26.77
N GLU A 366 20.11 -33.29 -26.09
CA GLU A 366 19.05 -32.31 -26.32
C GLU A 366 19.58 -31.18 -27.19
N LEU A 367 18.88 -30.92 -28.29
CA LEU A 367 19.15 -29.77 -29.15
C LEU A 367 18.00 -28.77 -29.04
N ALA A 368 18.33 -27.49 -28.88
CA ALA A 368 17.36 -26.41 -28.97
C ALA A 368 17.14 -26.06 -30.45
N ILE A 369 15.90 -26.07 -30.91
CA ILE A 369 15.56 -25.78 -32.31
C ILE A 369 15.47 -24.26 -32.48
N SER A 370 16.28 -23.71 -33.39
CA SER A 370 16.38 -22.25 -33.59
C SER A 370 15.34 -21.70 -34.57
N ASP A 371 14.96 -22.48 -35.58
CA ASP A 371 14.16 -22.01 -36.74
C ASP A 371 12.81 -22.75 -36.91
N GLY A 372 12.31 -23.39 -35.85
CA GLY A 372 11.13 -24.28 -35.91
C GLY A 372 9.76 -23.61 -35.69
N ALA A 373 9.74 -22.30 -35.43
CA ALA A 373 8.56 -21.61 -34.89
C ALA A 373 7.33 -21.72 -35.82
N GLY A 374 6.24 -22.28 -35.28
CA GLY A 374 4.93 -22.36 -35.93
C GLY A 374 4.73 -23.52 -36.93
N LYS A 375 5.81 -24.16 -37.42
CA LYS A 375 5.72 -25.34 -38.31
C LYS A 375 5.88 -26.66 -37.56
N LEU A 376 6.85 -26.72 -36.65
CA LEU A 376 7.12 -27.91 -35.85
C LEU A 376 6.18 -27.96 -34.64
N LYS A 377 5.67 -29.16 -34.33
CA LYS A 377 4.80 -29.39 -33.16
C LYS A 377 5.42 -30.45 -32.24
N PRO A 378 5.15 -30.38 -30.92
CA PRO A 378 5.54 -31.43 -29.99
C PRO A 378 4.97 -32.80 -30.40
N GLY A 379 5.78 -33.85 -30.24
CA GLY A 379 5.46 -35.22 -30.60
C GLY A 379 5.80 -35.62 -32.04
N MET A 380 6.31 -34.70 -32.88
CA MET A 380 6.79 -35.03 -34.22
C MET A 380 8.11 -35.82 -34.15
N PRO A 381 8.23 -36.97 -34.85
CA PRO A 381 9.51 -37.63 -35.04
C PRO A 381 10.39 -36.78 -35.97
N ALA A 382 11.68 -36.74 -35.66
CA ALA A 382 12.64 -35.92 -36.37
C ALA A 382 14.01 -36.61 -36.36
N ASP A 383 14.71 -36.48 -37.48
CA ASP A 383 16.07 -36.98 -37.65
C ASP A 383 17.06 -35.82 -37.53
N VAL A 384 18.14 -36.05 -36.78
CA VAL A 384 19.21 -35.09 -36.57
C VAL A 384 20.48 -35.60 -37.22
N ASP A 385 21.09 -34.76 -38.04
CA ASP A 385 22.39 -34.98 -38.65
C ASP A 385 23.42 -34.02 -38.03
N PHE A 386 24.39 -34.57 -37.32
CA PHE A 386 25.46 -33.83 -36.66
C PHE A 386 26.66 -33.56 -37.58
N GLY A 387 26.62 -34.01 -38.85
CA GLY A 387 27.73 -33.90 -39.80
C GLY A 387 28.76 -35.03 -39.67
N GLU A 388 29.96 -34.78 -40.21
CA GLU A 388 31.12 -35.69 -40.18
C GLU A 388 32.04 -35.45 -38.97
#